data_AF-A0A379FWA2-F1
#
_entry.id   AF-A0A379FWA2-F1
#
_cell.length_a   1.000
_cell.length_b   1.000
_cell.length_c   1.000
_cell.angle_alpha   90.00
_cell.angle_beta   90.00
_cell.angle_gamma   90.00
#
_symmetry.space_group_name_H-M   'P 1'
#
loop_
_entity.id
_entity.type
_entity.pdbx_description
1 polymer ?
#
loop_
_entity_poly.entity_id
_entity_poly.type
_entity_poly.pdbx_seq_one_letter_code
_entity_poly.pdbx_strand_id
1 'polypeptide(L)'
;MIILYLIFGGATGIGINGEAVDPQSVTSWADFWKPEYKNSLLMMDDAREVFQVALTKLGYSGNTTDPKQIEEAYKELQKLRPNILAFNSDNPATPFIEGEVDVGMLWNGSAFVARQAGLPIEVVWPKEGGIFWMDSLAIPANAKNVERGS
;
A
#
# COMPACT_ATOMS: atom_id res chain seq x y z
N MET A 1 -6.48 -27.06 -17.07
CA MET A 1 -7.21 -25.83 -17.47
C MET A 1 -7.59 -25.13 -16.17
N ILE A 2 -6.94 -24.01 -15.85
CA ILE A 2 -7.22 -23.24 -14.62
C ILE A 2 -8.38 -22.30 -14.98
N ILE A 3 -9.52 -22.46 -14.32
CA ILE A 3 -10.62 -21.50 -14.43
C ILE A 3 -10.32 -20.41 -13.39
N LEU A 4 -9.97 -19.21 -13.83
CA LEU A 4 -9.82 -18.06 -12.94
C LEU A 4 -11.19 -17.43 -12.71
N TYR A 5 -11.64 -17.39 -11.46
CA TYR A 5 -12.72 -16.50 -11.04
C TYR A 5 -12.09 -15.23 -10.45
N LEU A 6 -12.47 -14.08 -10.98
CA LEU A 6 -12.11 -12.76 -10.43
C LEU A 6 -13.00 -12.50 -9.23
N ILE A 7 -12.42 -12.28 -8.05
CA ILE A 7 -13.21 -12.21 -6.82
C ILE A 7 -13.15 -10.81 -6.19
N PHE A 8 -11.98 -10.19 -6.07
CA PHE A 8 -11.89 -8.79 -5.64
C PHE A 8 -10.69 -8.08 -6.29
N GLY A 9 -10.91 -6.83 -6.70
CA GLY A 9 -9.87 -5.92 -7.15
C GLY A 9 -9.78 -4.74 -6.20
N GLY A 10 -8.57 -4.24 -5.99
CA GLY A 10 -8.29 -3.16 -5.05
C GLY A 10 -7.22 -2.22 -5.57
N ALA A 11 -7.07 -1.11 -4.88
CA ALA A 11 -5.99 -0.18 -5.13
C ALA A 11 -5.42 0.31 -3.82
N THR A 12 -4.10 0.25 -3.70
CA THR A 12 -3.36 0.90 -2.63
C THR A 12 -3.11 2.35 -3.03
N GLY A 13 -3.65 3.25 -2.22
CA GLY A 13 -3.38 4.69 -2.30
C GLY A 13 -2.64 5.17 -1.06
N ILE A 14 -2.54 6.49 -0.94
CA ILE A 14 -2.00 7.13 0.26
C ILE A 14 -3.18 7.48 1.17
N GLY A 15 -3.25 6.85 2.33
CA GLY A 15 -4.19 7.21 3.40
C GLY A 15 -3.63 8.36 4.22
N ILE A 16 -4.47 9.36 4.49
CA ILE A 16 -4.12 10.54 5.29
C ILE A 16 -5.24 10.79 6.29
N ASN A 17 -4.88 10.99 7.55
CA ASN A 17 -5.78 11.50 8.56
C ASN A 17 -5.97 13.01 8.36
N GLY A 18 -7.10 13.41 7.76
CA GLY A 18 -7.40 14.80 7.40
C GLY A 18 -7.56 15.75 8.58
N GLU A 19 -7.71 15.24 9.81
CA GLU A 19 -7.68 16.08 11.02
C GLU A 19 -6.25 16.42 11.46
N ALA A 20 -5.29 15.53 11.22
CA ALA A 20 -3.90 15.70 11.65
C ALA A 20 -3.01 16.31 10.54
N VAL A 21 -3.24 15.91 9.30
CA VAL A 21 -2.42 16.27 8.14
C VAL A 21 -3.31 16.72 6.99
N ASP A 22 -2.95 17.86 6.38
CA ASP A 22 -3.66 18.35 5.18
C ASP A 22 -3.50 17.32 4.03
N PRO A 23 -4.60 16.78 3.48
CA PRO A 23 -4.53 15.85 2.36
C PRO A 23 -3.82 16.41 1.12
N GLN A 24 -3.71 17.73 0.98
CA GLN A 24 -2.96 18.36 -0.13
C GLN A 24 -1.44 18.37 0.07
N SER A 25 -0.95 18.10 1.29
CA SER A 25 0.48 18.08 1.61
C SER A 25 1.23 16.89 1.01
N VAL A 26 0.49 15.82 0.68
CA VAL A 26 1.01 14.61 0.05
C VAL A 26 0.34 14.42 -1.29
N THR A 27 1.12 14.43 -2.37
CA THR A 27 0.62 14.23 -3.74
C THR A 27 1.39 13.15 -4.49
N SER A 28 2.43 12.61 -3.89
CA SER A 28 3.37 11.69 -4.51
C SER A 28 3.93 10.69 -3.50
N TRP A 29 4.34 9.53 -3.98
CA TRP A 29 5.06 8.55 -3.15
C TRP A 29 6.37 9.13 -2.61
N ALA A 30 7.00 10.02 -3.38
CA ALA A 30 8.22 10.71 -2.98
C ALA A 30 8.07 11.52 -1.67
N ASP A 31 6.86 12.00 -1.37
CA ASP A 31 6.59 12.79 -0.17
C ASP A 31 6.84 12.00 1.13
N PHE A 32 6.79 10.66 1.10
CA PHE A 32 7.09 9.82 2.27
C PHE A 32 8.53 9.98 2.78
N TRP A 33 9.44 10.46 1.93
CA TRP A 33 10.83 10.74 2.33
C TRP A 33 11.00 12.10 3.02
N LYS A 34 9.95 12.91 3.14
CA LYS A 34 10.03 14.18 3.88
C LYS A 34 10.34 13.92 5.36
N PRO A 35 11.19 14.75 5.98
CA PRO A 35 11.53 14.60 7.40
C PRO A 35 10.34 14.83 8.34
N GLU A 36 9.29 15.46 7.83
CA GLU A 36 8.03 15.73 8.53
C GLU A 36 7.27 14.45 8.90
N TYR A 37 7.47 13.36 8.16
CA TYR A 37 6.82 12.07 8.41
C TYR A 37 7.68 11.10 9.21
N LYS A 38 8.63 11.62 9.99
CA LYS A 38 9.51 10.77 10.78
C LYS A 38 8.72 10.05 11.88
N ASN A 39 8.82 8.72 11.95
CA ASN A 39 8.05 7.87 12.87
C ASN A 39 6.52 8.08 12.79
N SER A 40 5.97 8.38 11.61
CA SER A 40 4.52 8.52 11.46
C SER A 40 3.95 7.78 10.25
N LEU A 41 4.81 7.13 9.45
CA LEU A 41 4.37 6.40 8.26
C LEU A 41 3.94 4.98 8.57
N LEU A 42 2.75 4.62 8.06
CA LEU A 42 2.37 3.23 7.88
C LEU A 42 2.78 2.74 6.49
N MET A 43 3.46 1.61 6.42
CA MET A 43 3.74 0.93 5.16
C MET A 43 3.02 -0.43 5.11
N MET A 44 2.69 -0.90 3.92
CA MET A 44 2.22 -2.27 3.74
C MET A 44 3.35 -3.23 4.08
N ASP A 45 3.04 -4.33 4.78
CA ASP A 45 3.98 -5.44 4.96
C ASP A 45 4.05 -6.34 3.71
N ASP A 46 4.22 -5.71 2.54
CA ASP A 46 4.41 -6.37 1.26
C ASP A 46 5.67 -5.81 0.58
N ALA A 47 6.66 -6.68 0.39
CA ALA A 47 7.92 -6.27 -0.20
C ALA A 47 7.73 -5.72 -1.62
N ARG A 48 6.83 -6.26 -2.43
CA ARG A 48 6.63 -5.77 -3.80
C ARG A 48 6.00 -4.39 -3.80
N GLU A 49 4.99 -4.15 -2.95
CA GLU A 49 4.39 -2.82 -2.82
C GLU A 49 5.42 -1.79 -2.35
N VAL A 50 6.19 -2.12 -1.29
CA VAL A 50 7.22 -1.23 -0.74
C VAL A 50 8.32 -0.93 -1.76
N PHE A 51 8.80 -1.95 -2.48
CA PHE A 51 9.78 -1.75 -3.56
C PHE A 51 9.18 -0.97 -4.73
N GLN A 52 7.92 -1.20 -5.08
CA GLN A 52 7.24 -0.45 -6.13
C GLN A 52 7.16 1.04 -5.80
N VAL A 53 6.87 1.42 -4.54
CA VAL A 53 6.91 2.83 -4.10
C VAL A 53 8.29 3.46 -4.34
N ALA A 54 9.37 2.77 -3.96
CA ALA A 54 10.73 3.25 -4.15
C ALA A 54 11.16 3.29 -5.64
N LEU A 55 10.79 2.27 -6.42
CA LEU A 55 11.07 2.20 -7.86
C LEU A 55 10.33 3.30 -8.62
N THR A 56 9.05 3.51 -8.30
CA THR A 56 8.22 4.53 -8.90
C THR A 56 8.74 5.93 -8.58
N LYS A 57 9.23 6.17 -7.36
CA LYS A 57 9.94 7.41 -7.00
C LYS A 57 11.18 7.63 -7.87
N LEU A 58 11.94 6.58 -8.16
CA LEU A 58 13.13 6.64 -9.03
C LEU A 58 12.77 6.76 -10.52
N GLY A 59 11.48 6.69 -10.88
CA GLY A 59 11.01 6.70 -12.27
C GLY A 59 11.16 5.36 -12.98
N TYR A 60 11.42 4.27 -12.24
CA TYR A 60 11.50 2.91 -12.76
C TYR A 60 10.13 2.22 -12.76
N SER A 61 10.04 1.13 -13.52
CA SER A 61 8.86 0.26 -13.50
C SER A 61 8.79 -0.51 -12.18
N GLY A 62 7.61 -0.54 -11.55
CA GLY A 62 7.35 -1.37 -10.37
C GLY A 62 7.56 -2.88 -10.61
N ASN A 63 7.54 -3.30 -11.88
CA ASN A 63 7.78 -4.68 -12.31
C ASN A 63 9.17 -4.89 -12.92
N THR A 64 10.15 -4.06 -12.54
CA THR A 64 11.51 -4.22 -13.06
C THR A 64 12.13 -5.54 -12.63
N THR A 65 12.92 -6.14 -13.53
CA THR A 65 13.73 -7.33 -13.26
C THR A 65 15.22 -7.02 -13.25
N ASP A 66 15.59 -5.73 -13.37
CA ASP A 66 16.99 -5.31 -13.36
C ASP A 66 17.52 -5.28 -11.91
N PRO A 67 18.50 -6.12 -11.56
CA PRO A 67 19.04 -6.16 -10.20
C PRO A 67 19.66 -4.82 -9.76
N LYS A 68 20.16 -3.98 -10.68
CA LYS A 68 20.71 -2.67 -10.33
C LYS A 68 19.63 -1.71 -9.85
N GLN A 69 18.47 -1.70 -10.53
CA GLN A 69 17.33 -0.85 -10.15
C GLN A 69 16.76 -1.28 -8.80
N ILE A 70 16.74 -2.60 -8.54
CA ILE A 70 16.33 -3.16 -7.24
C ILE A 70 17.31 -2.73 -6.13
N GLU A 71 18.62 -2.73 -6.39
CA GLU A 71 19.61 -2.28 -5.42
C GLU A 71 19.47 -0.77 -5.11
N GLU A 72 19.19 0.06 -6.12
CA GLU A 72 18.93 1.49 -5.92
C GLU A 72 17.65 1.73 -5.11
N ALA A 73 16.56 1.01 -5.41
CA ALA A 73 15.33 1.05 -4.64
C ALA A 73 15.57 0.63 -3.17
N TYR A 74 16.36 -0.42 -2.94
CA TYR A 74 16.73 -0.85 -1.59
C TYR A 74 17.47 0.24 -0.81
N LYS A 75 18.41 0.95 -1.45
CA LYS A 75 19.12 2.10 -0.82
C LYS A 75 18.16 3.24 -0.47
N GLU A 76 17.18 3.52 -1.33
CA GLU A 76 16.14 4.52 -1.03
C GLU A 76 15.23 4.09 0.12
N LEU A 77 14.86 2.81 0.18
CA LEU A 77 14.09 2.25 1.30
C LEU A 77 14.83 2.31 2.62
N GLN A 78 16.15 2.14 2.63
CA GLN A 78 16.95 2.35 3.85
C GLN A 78 16.86 3.79 4.38
N LYS A 79 16.77 4.78 3.49
CA LYS A 79 16.55 6.19 3.87
C LYS A 79 15.12 6.43 4.39
N LEU A 80 14.15 5.66 3.89
CA LEU A 80 12.75 5.73 4.32
C LEU A 80 12.53 5.07 5.69
N ARG A 81 13.30 4.02 6.02
CA ARG A 81 13.18 3.27 7.28
C ARG A 81 12.97 4.11 8.55
N PRO A 82 13.72 5.21 8.81
CA PRO A 82 13.48 6.04 10.00
C PRO A 82 12.14 6.79 10.01
N ASN A 83 11.43 6.85 8.90
CA ASN A 83 10.10 7.46 8.82
C ASN A 83 8.97 6.44 9.08
N ILE A 84 9.26 5.16 8.91
CA ILE A 84 8.27 4.09 9.06
C ILE A 84 8.05 3.82 10.55
N LEU A 85 6.82 4.01 11.00
CA LEU A 85 6.39 3.65 12.34
C LEU A 85 6.07 2.16 12.42
N ALA A 86 5.27 1.67 11.47
CA ALA A 86 4.77 0.30 11.48
C ALA A 86 4.55 -0.25 10.06
N PHE A 87 4.57 -1.58 9.97
CA PHE A 87 4.17 -2.34 8.78
C PHE A 87 2.87 -3.08 9.08
N ASN A 88 1.85 -2.94 8.23
CA ASN A 88 0.57 -3.64 8.42
C ASN A 88 -0.08 -3.96 7.07
N SER A 89 -0.34 -5.24 6.82
CA SER A 89 -1.06 -5.74 5.64
C SER A 89 -2.34 -6.52 6.00
N ASP A 90 -2.62 -6.75 7.29
CA ASP A 90 -3.83 -7.46 7.71
C ASP A 90 -5.04 -6.52 7.75
N ASN A 91 -4.88 -5.38 8.42
CA ASN A 91 -5.85 -4.29 8.38
C ASN A 91 -5.11 -2.95 8.47
N PRO A 92 -4.74 -2.37 7.33
CA PRO A 92 -3.98 -1.12 7.29
C PRO A 92 -4.77 0.06 7.87
N ALA A 93 -6.10 -0.06 8.06
CA ALA A 93 -6.90 0.98 8.70
C ALA A 93 -6.78 1.00 10.24
N THR A 94 -6.40 -0.12 10.89
CA THR A 94 -6.35 -0.19 12.36
C THR A 94 -5.45 0.89 12.97
N PRO A 95 -4.20 1.09 12.50
CA PRO A 95 -3.32 2.10 13.09
C PRO A 95 -3.84 3.54 12.88
N PHE A 96 -4.59 3.80 11.80
CA PHE A 96 -5.25 5.09 11.58
C PHE A 96 -6.46 5.26 12.50
N ILE A 97 -7.22 4.19 12.76
CA ILE A 97 -8.34 4.18 13.72
C ILE A 97 -7.84 4.48 15.13
N GLU A 98 -6.70 3.90 15.50
CA GLU A 98 -6.07 4.08 16.82
C GLU A 98 -5.34 5.42 16.96
N GLY A 99 -5.15 6.16 15.86
CA GLY A 99 -4.42 7.43 15.84
C GLY A 99 -2.91 7.27 16.05
N GLU A 100 -2.35 6.09 15.78
CA GLU A 100 -0.92 5.84 15.86
C GLU A 100 -0.19 6.37 14.61
N VAL A 101 -0.88 6.38 13.47
CA VAL A 101 -0.34 6.87 12.19
C VAL A 101 -1.28 7.91 11.56
N ASP A 102 -0.67 8.94 11.00
CA ASP A 102 -1.40 10.02 10.32
C ASP A 102 -1.32 9.90 8.79
N VAL A 103 -0.26 9.27 8.27
CA VAL A 103 0.00 9.13 6.83
C VAL A 103 0.52 7.73 6.54
N GLY A 104 0.14 7.13 5.42
CA GLY A 104 0.72 5.87 5.01
C GLY A 104 0.04 5.22 3.82
N MET A 105 0.44 3.98 3.55
CA MET A 105 -0.21 3.14 2.54
C MET A 105 -1.53 2.62 3.09
N LEU A 106 -2.61 2.79 2.32
CA LEU A 106 -3.93 2.33 2.72
C LEU A 106 -4.69 1.78 1.51
N TRP A 107 -5.33 0.62 1.69
CA TRP A 107 -6.24 0.09 0.70
C TRP A 107 -7.53 0.91 0.67
N ASN A 108 -7.98 1.22 -0.55
CA ASN A 108 -9.21 1.98 -0.77
C ASN A 108 -10.43 1.36 -0.06
N GLY A 109 -10.51 0.03 0.02
CA GLY A 109 -11.55 -0.70 0.75
C GLY A 109 -11.50 -0.45 2.27
N SER A 110 -10.33 -0.60 2.89
CA SER A 110 -10.14 -0.35 4.32
C SER A 110 -10.38 1.12 4.68
N ALA A 111 -9.95 2.05 3.82
CA ALA A 111 -10.24 3.47 4.00
C ALA A 111 -11.74 3.79 3.94
N PHE A 112 -12.49 3.12 3.07
CA PHE A 112 -13.94 3.27 3.00
C PHE A 112 -14.61 2.81 4.29
N VAL A 113 -14.22 1.65 4.82
CA VAL A 113 -14.74 1.12 6.09
C VAL A 113 -14.41 2.07 7.25
N ALA A 114 -13.18 2.59 7.32
CA ALA A 114 -12.78 3.52 8.36
C ALA A 114 -13.54 4.85 8.28
N ARG A 115 -13.77 5.39 7.08
CA ARG A 115 -14.67 6.55 6.88
C ARG A 115 -16.10 6.27 7.32
N GLN A 116 -16.61 5.07 7.02
CA GLN A 116 -17.94 4.66 7.46
C GLN A 116 -18.04 4.54 9.00
N ALA A 117 -16.93 4.22 9.67
CA ALA A 117 -16.82 4.26 11.13
C ALA A 117 -16.71 5.70 11.70
N GLY A 118 -16.68 6.72 10.85
CA GLY A 118 -16.65 8.13 11.24
C GLY A 118 -15.26 8.75 11.34
N LEU A 119 -14.22 8.07 10.87
CA LEU A 119 -12.86 8.63 10.88
C LEU A 119 -12.61 9.55 9.68
N PRO A 120 -11.88 10.66 9.87
CA PRO A 120 -11.56 11.65 8.84
C PRO A 120 -10.41 11.17 7.93
N ILE A 121 -10.47 9.94 7.43
CA ILE A 121 -9.42 9.38 6.55
C ILE A 121 -9.71 9.73 5.10
N GLU A 122 -8.77 10.41 4.46
CA GLU A 122 -8.77 10.68 3.03
C GLU A 122 -7.82 9.74 2.29
N VAL A 123 -8.21 9.35 1.08
CA VAL A 123 -7.36 8.55 0.18
C VAL A 123 -6.90 9.44 -0.95
N VAL A 124 -5.61 9.72 -0.99
CA VAL A 124 -4.97 10.48 -2.05
C VAL A 124 -4.32 9.55 -3.05
N TRP A 125 -4.58 9.82 -4.32
CA TRP A 125 -3.95 9.13 -5.43
C TRP A 125 -2.64 9.84 -5.80
N PRO A 126 -1.49 9.17 -5.70
CA PRO A 126 -0.21 9.77 -6.04
C PRO A 126 -0.10 10.04 -7.54
N LYS A 127 0.65 11.08 -7.89
CA LYS A 127 0.88 11.51 -9.28
C LYS A 127 1.48 10.40 -10.16
N GLU A 128 2.27 9.53 -9.56
CA GLU A 128 2.92 8.43 -10.25
C GLU A 128 2.00 7.22 -10.47
N GLY A 129 0.81 7.23 -9.89
CA GLY A 129 -0.18 6.16 -9.96
C GLY A 129 -0.27 5.34 -8.67
N GLY A 130 -1.51 4.94 -8.33
CA GLY A 130 -1.77 3.98 -7.25
C GLY A 130 -1.32 2.57 -7.63
N ILE A 131 -1.09 1.74 -6.61
CA ILE A 131 -0.76 0.33 -6.83
C ILE A 131 -2.05 -0.45 -6.98
N PHE A 132 -2.34 -0.93 -8.18
CA PHE A 132 -3.53 -1.74 -8.44
C PHE A 132 -3.19 -3.22 -8.31
N TRP A 133 -4.03 -3.94 -7.57
CA TRP A 133 -3.89 -5.36 -7.36
C TRP A 133 -5.23 -6.06 -7.56
N MET A 134 -5.15 -7.35 -7.86
CA MET A 134 -6.33 -8.16 -8.17
C MET A 134 -6.12 -9.57 -7.67
N ASP A 135 -6.98 -9.98 -6.74
CA ASP A 135 -6.98 -11.34 -6.23
C ASP A 135 -7.86 -12.23 -7.10
N SER A 136 -7.28 -13.37 -7.48
CA SER A 136 -7.96 -14.38 -8.28
C SER A 136 -8.00 -15.68 -7.51
N LEU A 137 -9.16 -16.34 -7.44
CA LEU A 137 -9.22 -17.71 -6.94
C LEU A 137 -8.61 -18.65 -7.97
N ALA A 138 -7.62 -19.42 -7.53
CA ALA A 138 -7.06 -20.54 -8.28
C ALA A 138 -7.35 -21.83 -7.51
N ILE A 139 -7.86 -22.84 -8.20
CA ILE A 139 -8.01 -24.19 -7.64
C ILE A 139 -6.65 -24.89 -7.73
N PRO A 140 -6.01 -25.29 -6.62
CA PRO A 140 -4.75 -26.02 -6.65
C PRO A 140 -4.92 -27.35 -7.39
N ALA A 141 -3.93 -27.74 -8.20
CA ALA A 141 -3.99 -28.99 -8.98
C ALA A 141 -4.16 -30.26 -8.11
N ASN A 142 -3.86 -30.16 -6.82
CA ASN A 142 -3.87 -31.26 -5.84
C ASN A 142 -5.12 -31.24 -4.94
N ALA A 143 -6.10 -30.38 -5.24
CA ALA A 143 -7.28 -30.20 -4.40
C ALA A 143 -8.15 -31.46 -4.42
N LYS A 144 -8.26 -32.14 -3.27
CA LYS A 144 -9.05 -33.38 -3.12
C LYS A 144 -10.57 -33.16 -3.11
N ASN A 145 -11.03 -31.92 -3.00
CA ASN A 145 -12.44 -31.55 -2.91
C ASN A 145 -12.73 -30.40 -3.89
N VAL A 146 -12.86 -30.74 -5.18
CA VAL A 146 -13.09 -29.76 -6.27
C VAL A 146 -14.53 -29.23 -6.27
N GLU A 147 -15.48 -29.91 -5.61
CA GLU A 147 -16.92 -29.61 -5.68
C GLU A 147 -17.44 -28.51 -4.72
N ARG A 148 -16.64 -27.98 -3.79
CA ARG A 148 -17.13 -26.97 -2.81
C ARG A 148 -16.81 -25.51 -3.14
N GLY A 149 -16.23 -25.24 -4.31
CA GLY A 149 -15.86 -23.89 -4.75
C GLY A 149 -16.86 -23.25 -5.72
N SER A 150 -18.15 -23.30 -5.41
CA SER A 150 -19.24 -22.61 -6.14
C SER A 150 -19.94 -21.61 -5.23
#